data_AF-A0A1X7LH62-F1
#
_entry.id   AF-A0A1X7LH62-F1
#
_cell.length_a   1.000
_cell.length_b   1.000
_cell.length_c   1.000
_cell.angle_alpha   90.00
_cell.angle_beta   90.00
_cell.angle_gamma   90.00
#
_symmetry.space_group_name_H-M   'P 1'
#
loop_
_entity.id
_entity.type
_entity.pdbx_description
1 polymer ?
#
loop_
_entity_poly.entity_id
_entity_poly.type
_entity_poly.pdbx_seq_one_letter_code
_entity_poly.pdbx_strand_id
1 'polypeptide(L)'
;MKGKAIAERLDQLLPRIYKIAQILALLFTPIAVAFIGLVAQRSAADANMNSQTLAAGIAASAQKSTTESGIQRDLVQTAVQILRSPRQPEDVAIRDWATKIMAKYSPVHFSTKEADQLSRSAFTMLDENPLLKPAMEARPPCPAIEIKAIPAAQASDVQQLQALCVRNARDLFWLKVFVGLARGPSGAPAPVTASEAVISH
;
A
#
# COMPACT_ATOMS: atom_id res chain seq x y z
N MET A 1 -75.68 49.33 -49.25
CA MET A 1 -76.30 47.98 -49.23
C MET A 1 -75.42 46.83 -49.76
N LYS A 2 -74.22 47.06 -50.33
CA LYS A 2 -73.33 45.97 -50.83
C LYS A 2 -72.61 45.14 -49.75
N GLY A 3 -72.44 45.65 -48.52
CA GLY A 3 -71.70 44.97 -47.46
C GLY A 3 -72.41 43.75 -46.84
N LYS A 4 -73.76 43.75 -46.82
CA LYS A 4 -74.54 42.70 -46.14
C LYS A 4 -74.46 41.34 -46.86
N ALA A 5 -74.40 41.37 -48.19
CA ALA A 5 -74.29 40.15 -49.02
C ALA A 5 -72.90 39.49 -48.96
N ILE A 6 -71.84 40.23 -48.59
CA ILE A 6 -70.48 39.68 -48.46
C ILE A 6 -70.33 38.97 -47.10
N ALA A 7 -70.89 39.55 -46.03
CA ALA A 7 -70.88 38.94 -44.71
C ALA A 7 -71.61 37.58 -44.70
N GLU A 8 -72.76 37.49 -45.35
CA GLU A 8 -73.56 36.26 -45.40
C GLU A 8 -72.87 35.12 -46.20
N ARG A 9 -72.06 35.47 -47.22
CA ARG A 9 -71.24 34.48 -47.93
C ARG A 9 -70.03 34.01 -47.13
N LEU A 10 -69.47 34.85 -46.26
CA LEU A 10 -68.35 34.49 -45.38
C LEU A 10 -68.79 33.52 -44.27
N ASP A 11 -69.96 33.75 -43.67
CA ASP A 11 -70.52 32.85 -42.64
C ASP A 11 -70.82 31.45 -43.20
N GLN A 12 -71.16 31.35 -44.49
CA GLN A 12 -71.41 30.05 -45.13
C GLN A 12 -70.13 29.31 -45.52
N LEU A 13 -69.01 30.01 -45.74
CA LEU A 13 -67.72 29.42 -46.12
C LEU A 13 -66.88 28.96 -44.93
N LEU A 14 -66.94 29.68 -43.82
CA LEU A 14 -66.23 29.35 -42.56
C LEU A 14 -66.40 27.89 -42.10
N PRO A 15 -67.62 27.31 -42.02
CA PRO A 15 -67.78 25.94 -41.54
C PRO A 15 -67.24 24.88 -42.52
N ARG A 16 -67.19 25.19 -43.83
CA ARG A 16 -66.60 24.28 -44.83
C ARG A 16 -65.08 24.29 -44.76
N ILE A 17 -64.47 25.47 -44.61
CA ILE A 17 -63.02 25.60 -44.45
C ILE A 17 -62.57 24.91 -43.15
N TYR A 18 -63.33 25.04 -42.07
CA TYR A 18 -63.02 24.38 -40.80
C TYR A 18 -63.01 22.84 -40.92
N LYS A 19 -64.01 22.24 -41.59
CA LYS A 19 -64.03 20.78 -41.83
C LYS A 19 -62.88 20.30 -42.72
N ILE A 20 -62.50 21.07 -43.73
CA ILE A 20 -61.36 20.74 -44.59
C ILE A 20 -60.05 20.83 -43.80
N ALA A 21 -59.87 21.87 -42.99
CA ALA A 21 -58.70 22.01 -42.13
C ALA A 21 -58.59 20.85 -41.12
N GLN A 22 -59.70 20.38 -40.57
CA GLN A 22 -59.71 19.27 -39.61
C GLN A 22 -59.30 17.94 -40.26
N ILE A 23 -59.72 17.67 -41.50
CA ILE A 23 -59.30 16.48 -42.25
C ILE A 23 -57.81 16.55 -42.62
N LEU A 24 -57.33 17.71 -43.05
CA LEU A 24 -55.91 17.92 -43.34
C LEU A 24 -55.05 17.76 -42.08
N ALA A 25 -55.48 18.29 -40.94
CA ALA A 25 -54.77 18.14 -39.67
C ALA A 25 -54.59 16.66 -39.28
N LEU A 26 -55.63 15.82 -39.47
CA LEU A 26 -55.56 14.39 -39.18
C LEU A 26 -54.57 13.63 -40.07
N LEU A 27 -54.41 14.06 -41.34
CA LEU A 27 -53.46 13.45 -42.27
C LEU A 27 -52.01 13.90 -42.03
N PHE A 28 -51.79 15.17 -41.70
CA PHE A 28 -50.44 15.72 -41.56
C PHE A 28 -49.79 15.47 -40.18
N THR A 29 -50.60 15.29 -39.13
CA THR A 29 -50.09 15.02 -37.77
C THR A 29 -49.16 13.79 -37.69
N PRO A 30 -49.49 12.60 -38.24
CA PRO A 30 -48.59 11.44 -38.16
C PRO A 30 -47.29 11.64 -38.95
N ILE A 31 -47.34 12.37 -40.06
CA ILE A 31 -46.15 12.67 -40.89
C ILE A 31 -45.19 13.57 -40.12
N ALA A 32 -45.70 14.61 -39.46
CA ALA A 32 -44.89 15.51 -38.65
C ALA A 32 -44.23 14.80 -37.46
N VAL A 33 -44.96 13.92 -36.76
CA VAL A 33 -44.41 13.12 -35.64
C VAL A 33 -43.32 12.16 -36.13
N ALA A 34 -43.52 11.49 -37.27
CA ALA A 34 -42.49 10.63 -37.86
C ALA A 34 -41.23 11.41 -38.25
N PHE A 35 -41.37 12.63 -38.77
CA PHE A 35 -40.24 13.47 -39.15
C PHE A 35 -39.44 13.95 -37.93
N ILE A 36 -40.13 14.38 -36.86
CA ILE A 36 -39.50 14.75 -35.59
C ILE A 36 -38.77 13.53 -34.99
N GLY A 37 -39.39 12.35 -35.01
CA GLY A 37 -38.76 11.11 -34.57
C GLY A 37 -37.50 10.75 -35.37
N LEU A 38 -37.53 10.89 -36.70
CA LEU A 38 -36.39 10.61 -37.57
C LEU A 38 -35.22 11.57 -37.30
N VAL A 39 -35.50 12.86 -37.11
CA VAL A 39 -34.48 13.86 -36.79
C VAL A 39 -33.89 13.61 -35.41
N ALA A 40 -34.71 13.25 -34.41
CA ALA A 40 -34.24 12.90 -33.07
C ALA A 40 -33.41 11.61 -33.04
N GLN A 41 -33.76 10.61 -33.84
CA GLN A 41 -32.97 9.37 -33.95
C GLN A 41 -31.63 9.59 -34.65
N ARG A 42 -31.57 10.46 -35.67
CA ARG A 42 -30.31 10.80 -36.34
C ARG A 42 -29.38 11.61 -35.45
N SER A 43 -29.90 12.56 -34.66
CA SER A 43 -29.06 13.33 -33.73
C SER A 43 -28.52 12.49 -32.56
N ALA A 44 -29.26 11.47 -32.10
CA ALA A 44 -28.78 10.54 -31.08
C ALA A 44 -27.72 9.55 -31.61
N ALA A 45 -27.77 9.17 -32.89
CA ALA A 45 -26.78 8.28 -33.49
C ALA A 45 -25.42 8.96 -33.66
N ASP A 46 -25.38 10.22 -34.10
CA ASP A 46 -24.12 10.96 -34.32
C ASP A 46 -23.43 11.38 -33.00
N ALA A 47 -24.21 11.65 -31.94
CA ALA A 47 -23.66 11.94 -30.61
C ALA A 47 -23.04 10.70 -29.93
N ASN A 48 -23.43 9.49 -30.35
CA ASN A 48 -22.98 8.25 -29.73
C ASN A 48 -21.58 7.82 -30.22
N MET A 49 -21.26 7.97 -31.51
CA MET A 49 -19.96 7.50 -32.03
C MET A 49 -18.76 8.30 -31.49
N ASN A 50 -18.87 9.62 -31.35
CA ASN A 50 -17.78 10.45 -30.84
C ASN A 50 -17.59 10.32 -29.32
N SER A 51 -18.68 10.11 -28.56
CA SER A 51 -18.58 9.91 -27.11
C SER A 51 -18.05 8.51 -26.77
N GLN A 52 -18.39 7.48 -27.54
CA GLN A 52 -17.83 6.14 -27.38
C GLN A 52 -16.34 6.07 -27.69
N THR A 53 -15.86 6.76 -28.73
CA THR A 53 -14.41 6.82 -29.02
C THR A 53 -13.64 7.57 -27.95
N LEU A 54 -14.21 8.64 -27.38
CA LEU A 54 -13.58 9.38 -26.30
C LEU A 54 -13.55 8.56 -25.00
N ALA A 55 -14.67 7.92 -24.65
CA ALA A 55 -14.77 7.06 -23.47
C ALA A 55 -13.84 5.83 -23.58
N ALA A 56 -13.75 5.21 -24.77
CA ALA A 56 -12.81 4.12 -25.03
C ALA A 56 -11.35 4.60 -24.94
N GLY A 57 -11.04 5.80 -25.45
CA GLY A 57 -9.71 6.40 -25.33
C GLY A 57 -9.31 6.70 -23.88
N ILE A 58 -10.24 7.22 -23.07
CA ILE A 58 -10.04 7.48 -21.64
C ILE A 58 -9.91 6.16 -20.87
N ALA A 59 -10.74 5.16 -21.17
CA ALA A 59 -10.67 3.85 -20.53
C ALA A 59 -9.34 3.13 -20.85
N ALA A 60 -8.88 3.18 -22.10
CA ALA A 60 -7.61 2.57 -22.50
C ALA A 60 -6.39 3.25 -21.85
N SER A 61 -6.40 4.59 -21.72
CA SER A 61 -5.31 5.31 -21.06
C SER A 61 -5.30 5.10 -19.54
N ALA A 62 -6.47 5.05 -18.90
CA ALA A 62 -6.61 4.73 -17.47
C ALA A 62 -6.23 3.27 -17.15
N GLN A 63 -6.54 2.33 -18.04
CA GLN A 63 -6.08 0.95 -17.91
C GLN A 63 -4.56 0.87 -18.02
N LYS A 64 -3.97 1.55 -19.02
CA LYS A 64 -2.51 1.56 -19.20
C LYS A 64 -1.78 2.13 -17.98
N SER A 65 -2.24 3.25 -17.42
CA SER A 65 -1.62 3.85 -16.23
C SER A 65 -1.75 2.97 -14.98
N THR A 66 -2.89 2.29 -14.82
CA THR A 66 -3.14 1.39 -13.69
C THR A 66 -2.29 0.13 -13.78
N THR A 67 -2.20 -0.49 -14.97
CA THR A 67 -1.35 -1.65 -15.21
C THR A 67 0.13 -1.31 -15.02
N GLU A 68 0.57 -0.17 -15.56
CA GLU A 68 1.96 0.28 -15.41
C GLU A 68 2.32 0.53 -13.94
N SER A 69 1.43 1.19 -13.18
CA SER A 69 1.62 1.40 -11.73
C SER A 69 1.68 0.08 -10.96
N GLY A 70 0.86 -0.91 -11.33
CA GLY A 70 0.87 -2.24 -10.74
C GLY A 70 2.20 -2.96 -10.95
N ILE A 71 2.71 -2.95 -12.18
CA ILE A 71 4.02 -3.55 -12.52
C ILE A 71 5.16 -2.84 -11.77
N GLN A 72 5.15 -1.51 -11.73
CA GLN A 72 6.17 -0.74 -11.02
C GLN A 72 6.22 -1.09 -9.52
N ARG A 73 5.05 -1.22 -8.88
CA ARG A 73 4.95 -1.63 -7.48
C ARG A 73 5.52 -3.03 -7.24
N ASP A 74 5.19 -3.97 -8.11
CA ASP A 74 5.68 -5.35 -8.01
C ASP A 74 7.20 -5.45 -8.19
N LEU A 75 7.75 -4.70 -9.15
CA LEU A 75 9.19 -4.59 -9.37
C LEU A 75 9.92 -4.01 -8.15
N VAL A 76 9.37 -2.92 -7.57
CA VAL A 76 9.91 -2.32 -6.34
C VAL A 76 9.86 -3.32 -5.18
N GLN A 77 8.75 -4.03 -5.01
CA GLN A 77 8.62 -5.04 -3.95
C GLN A 77 9.63 -6.17 -4.11
N THR A 78 9.82 -6.66 -5.34
CA THR A 78 10.82 -7.69 -5.68
C THR A 78 12.24 -7.19 -5.41
N ALA A 79 12.56 -5.97 -5.83
CA ALA A 79 13.85 -5.34 -5.58
C ALA A 79 14.14 -5.21 -4.07
N VAL A 80 13.15 -4.83 -3.25
CA VAL A 80 13.31 -4.76 -1.79
C VAL A 80 13.61 -6.14 -1.19
N GLN A 81 12.95 -7.21 -1.66
CA GLN A 81 13.22 -8.57 -1.18
C GLN A 81 14.65 -9.03 -1.51
N ILE A 82 15.11 -8.77 -2.73
CA ILE A 82 16.50 -9.05 -3.15
C ILE A 82 17.50 -8.27 -2.30
N LEU A 83 17.24 -6.98 -2.07
CA LEU A 83 18.14 -6.13 -1.29
C LEU A 83 18.20 -6.52 0.19
N ARG A 84 17.11 -7.05 0.76
CA ARG A 84 17.04 -7.58 2.14
C ARG A 84 17.67 -8.95 2.32
N SER A 85 17.84 -9.71 1.24
CA SER A 85 18.42 -11.05 1.32
C SER A 85 19.92 -10.97 1.64
N PRO A 86 20.47 -11.93 2.42
CA PRO A 86 21.90 -11.97 2.71
C PRO A 86 22.73 -11.94 1.42
N ARG A 87 23.74 -11.08 1.38
CA ARG A 87 24.55 -10.88 0.17
C ARG A 87 25.39 -12.13 -0.11
N GLN A 88 25.15 -12.74 -1.27
CA GLN A 88 26.01 -13.80 -1.82
C GLN A 88 26.92 -13.24 -2.93
N PRO A 89 28.13 -13.77 -3.13
CA PRO A 89 29.06 -13.28 -4.15
C PRO A 89 28.53 -13.40 -5.60
N GLU A 90 27.63 -14.35 -5.87
CA GLU A 90 26.95 -14.54 -7.15
C GLU A 90 25.84 -13.50 -7.42
N ASP A 91 25.29 -12.86 -6.39
CA ASP A 91 24.11 -11.99 -6.49
C ASP A 91 24.44 -10.54 -6.90
N VAL A 92 25.67 -10.24 -7.31
CA VAL A 92 26.08 -8.84 -7.59
C VAL A 92 25.22 -8.21 -8.69
N ALA A 93 24.97 -8.95 -9.77
CA ALA A 93 24.18 -8.47 -10.91
C ALA A 93 22.70 -8.24 -10.54
N ILE A 94 22.08 -9.16 -9.79
CA ILE A 94 20.67 -9.05 -9.42
C ILE A 94 20.45 -7.91 -8.39
N ARG A 95 21.44 -7.66 -7.52
CA ARG A 95 21.39 -6.53 -6.56
C ARG A 95 21.61 -5.18 -7.23
N ASP A 96 22.48 -5.10 -8.24
CA ASP A 96 22.63 -3.89 -9.06
C ASP A 96 21.33 -3.59 -9.82
N TRP A 97 20.69 -4.61 -10.40
CA TRP A 97 19.35 -4.49 -10.98
C TRP A 97 18.33 -3.97 -9.96
N ALA A 98 18.26 -4.57 -8.77
CA ALA A 98 17.32 -4.15 -7.73
C ALA A 98 17.55 -2.68 -7.31
N THR A 99 18.81 -2.26 -7.21
CA THR A 99 19.18 -0.87 -6.89
C THR A 99 18.72 0.10 -7.98
N LYS A 100 18.88 -0.26 -9.26
CA LYS A 100 18.39 0.53 -10.41
C LYS A 100 16.87 0.63 -10.45
N ILE A 101 16.16 -0.47 -10.16
CA ILE A 101 14.69 -0.49 -10.07
C ILE A 101 14.21 0.43 -8.95
N MET A 102 14.82 0.35 -7.76
CA MET A 102 14.50 1.24 -6.63
C MET A 102 14.74 2.70 -7.01
N ALA A 103 15.90 3.04 -7.58
CA ALA A 103 16.21 4.41 -7.97
C ALA A 103 15.25 4.98 -9.04
N LYS A 104 14.72 4.14 -9.92
CA LYS A 104 13.84 4.56 -11.03
C LYS A 104 12.37 4.67 -10.63
N TYR A 105 11.87 3.73 -9.82
CA TYR A 105 10.43 3.56 -9.59
C TYR A 105 10.00 3.82 -8.14
N SER A 106 10.93 3.89 -7.18
CA SER A 106 10.59 4.21 -5.79
C SER A 106 10.22 5.69 -5.63
N PRO A 107 9.15 6.03 -4.89
CA PRO A 107 8.84 7.41 -4.55
C PRO A 107 9.85 8.03 -3.57
N VAL A 108 10.57 7.18 -2.81
CA VAL A 108 11.66 7.59 -1.93
C VAL A 108 12.97 7.40 -2.67
N HIS A 109 13.75 8.48 -2.82
CA HIS A 109 15.09 8.40 -3.40
C HIS A 109 15.94 7.44 -2.58
N PHE A 110 16.52 6.47 -3.26
CA PHE A 110 17.25 5.39 -2.64
C PHE A 110 18.69 5.42 -3.11
N SER A 111 19.62 5.78 -2.22
CA SER A 111 21.04 5.84 -2.56
C SER A 111 21.65 4.44 -2.59
N THR A 112 22.75 4.26 -3.33
CA THR A 112 23.51 3.00 -3.35
C THR A 112 24.01 2.61 -1.95
N LYS A 113 24.34 3.61 -1.11
CA LYS A 113 24.75 3.41 0.28
C LYS A 113 23.62 2.83 1.13
N GLU A 114 22.38 3.30 0.95
CA GLU A 114 21.20 2.76 1.64
C GLU A 114 20.87 1.34 1.16
N ALA A 115 21.07 1.05 -0.12
CA ALA A 115 20.92 -0.31 -0.67
C ALA A 115 21.92 -1.29 -0.07
N ASP A 116 23.16 -0.84 0.17
CA ASP A 116 24.15 -1.60 0.91
C ASP A 116 23.77 -1.74 2.40
N GLN A 117 23.14 -0.74 3.01
CA GLN A 117 22.64 -0.86 4.39
C GLN A 117 21.48 -1.85 4.53
N LEU A 118 20.56 -1.94 3.56
CA LEU A 118 19.51 -2.96 3.59
C LEU A 118 20.07 -4.39 3.51
N SER A 119 21.24 -4.54 2.88
CA SER A 119 21.97 -5.81 2.83
C SER A 119 22.60 -6.19 4.17
N ARG A 120 22.90 -5.19 4.99
CA ARG A 120 23.39 -5.39 6.34
C ARG A 120 22.19 -5.79 7.17
N SER A 121 22.14 -7.09 7.49
CA SER A 121 21.17 -7.65 8.42
C SER A 121 20.99 -6.71 9.60
N ALA A 122 19.75 -6.43 10.00
CA ALA A 122 19.46 -5.59 11.17
C ALA A 122 20.29 -6.05 12.40
N PHE A 123 20.61 -7.34 12.48
CA PHE A 123 21.45 -7.95 13.51
C PHE A 123 22.91 -7.46 13.51
N THR A 124 23.48 -7.09 12.36
CA THR A 124 24.81 -6.45 12.31
C THR A 124 24.78 -5.04 12.91
N MET A 125 23.66 -4.32 12.80
CA MET A 125 23.49 -3.04 13.47
C MET A 125 23.32 -3.20 14.99
N LEU A 126 22.82 -4.35 15.47
CA LEU A 126 22.75 -4.64 16.91
C LEU A 126 24.15 -4.74 17.54
N ASP A 127 25.16 -5.25 16.82
CA ASP A 127 26.55 -5.36 17.31
C ASP A 127 27.26 -4.01 17.41
N GLU A 128 26.96 -3.12 16.47
CA GLU A 128 27.55 -1.78 16.43
C GLU A 128 26.83 -0.80 17.37
N ASN A 129 25.65 -1.17 17.88
CA ASN A 129 24.87 -0.29 18.74
C ASN A 129 25.54 -0.11 20.12
N PRO A 130 25.92 1.13 20.49
CA PRO A 130 26.62 1.40 21.76
C PRO A 130 25.76 1.10 22.99
N LEU A 131 24.43 1.07 22.88
CA LEU A 131 23.52 0.74 23.97
C LEU A 131 23.43 -0.76 24.23
N LEU A 132 23.67 -1.58 23.19
CA LEU A 132 23.57 -3.04 23.29
C LEU A 132 24.90 -3.69 23.70
N LYS A 133 26.04 -3.10 23.36
CA LYS A 133 27.36 -3.62 23.77
C LYS A 133 27.45 -3.90 25.28
N PRO A 134 27.11 -2.96 26.19
CA PRO A 134 27.16 -3.20 27.64
C PRO A 134 26.13 -4.23 28.15
N ALA A 135 25.09 -4.51 27.37
CA ALA A 135 24.11 -5.56 27.68
C ALA A 135 24.61 -6.94 27.20
N MET A 136 25.38 -6.96 26.12
CA MET A 136 25.93 -8.18 25.51
C MET A 136 27.23 -8.67 26.15
N GLU A 137 27.98 -7.79 26.82
CA GLU A 137 29.19 -8.15 27.57
C GLU A 137 28.91 -9.18 28.69
N ALA A 138 29.88 -10.04 28.97
CA ALA A 138 29.79 -10.99 30.07
C ALA A 138 29.76 -10.21 31.39
N ARG A 139 28.69 -10.36 32.16
CA ARG A 139 28.57 -9.77 33.50
C ARG A 139 28.97 -10.80 34.55
N PRO A 140 29.61 -10.38 35.65
CA PRO A 140 29.86 -11.27 36.77
C PRO A 140 28.53 -11.79 37.33
N PRO A 141 28.53 -12.99 37.92
CA PRO A 141 27.34 -13.53 38.57
C PRO A 141 26.89 -12.60 39.71
N CYS A 142 25.58 -12.53 39.96
CA CYS A 142 25.03 -11.77 41.07
C CYS A 142 25.64 -12.28 42.39
N PRO A 143 26.18 -11.39 43.25
CA PRO A 143 26.80 -11.81 44.50
C PRO A 143 25.77 -12.51 45.39
N ALA A 144 26.16 -13.63 45.99
CA ALA A 144 25.39 -14.26 47.03
C ALA A 144 25.60 -13.47 48.33
N ILE A 145 24.61 -12.69 48.73
CA ILE A 145 24.68 -11.89 49.95
C ILE A 145 24.07 -12.70 51.10
N GLU A 146 24.81 -12.87 52.19
CA GLU A 146 24.30 -13.51 53.40
C GLU A 146 23.35 -12.55 54.14
N ILE A 147 22.04 -12.79 54.03
CA ILE A 147 20.99 -11.96 54.64
C ILE A 147 21.17 -11.84 56.17
N LYS A 148 21.78 -12.85 56.80
CA LYS A 148 22.04 -12.89 58.25
C LYS A 148 22.99 -11.79 58.74
N ALA A 149 23.83 -11.26 57.85
CA ALA A 149 24.79 -10.21 58.19
C ALA A 149 24.22 -8.78 58.05
N ILE A 150 23.00 -8.63 57.54
CA ILE A 150 22.39 -7.33 57.23
C ILE A 150 21.40 -6.93 58.33
N PRO A 151 21.35 -5.66 58.75
CA PRO A 151 20.32 -5.16 59.67
C PRO A 151 18.91 -5.47 59.17
N ALA A 152 18.00 -5.91 60.05
CA ALA A 152 16.64 -6.30 59.68
C ALA A 152 15.87 -5.21 58.91
N ALA A 153 16.16 -3.93 59.18
CA ALA A 153 15.57 -2.80 58.48
C ALA A 153 15.91 -2.74 56.98
N GLN A 154 17.05 -3.33 56.55
CA GLN A 154 17.53 -3.31 55.15
C GLN A 154 17.39 -4.67 54.45
N ALA A 155 17.04 -5.74 55.19
CA ALA A 155 17.00 -7.08 54.66
C ALA A 155 16.03 -7.23 53.46
N SER A 156 14.87 -6.57 53.54
CA SER A 156 13.87 -6.56 52.45
C SER A 156 14.41 -5.92 51.17
N ASP A 157 15.03 -4.74 51.29
CA ASP A 157 15.54 -4.00 50.14
C ASP A 157 16.69 -4.75 49.46
N VAL A 158 17.61 -5.33 50.25
CA VAL A 158 18.71 -6.13 49.70
C VAL A 158 18.19 -7.40 49.04
N GLN A 159 17.19 -8.07 49.60
CA GLN A 159 16.56 -9.23 48.98
C GLN A 159 15.87 -8.85 47.66
N GLN A 160 15.20 -7.71 47.60
CA GLN A 160 14.60 -7.20 46.37
C GLN A 160 15.66 -6.88 45.30
N LEU A 161 16.76 -6.23 45.67
CA LEU A 161 17.88 -5.96 44.77
C LEU A 161 18.54 -7.23 44.25
N GLN A 162 18.72 -8.24 45.11
CA GLN A 162 19.25 -9.54 44.70
C GLN A 162 18.30 -10.23 43.70
N ALA A 163 16.99 -10.21 43.96
CA ALA A 163 16.00 -10.76 43.04
C ALA A 163 15.99 -10.05 41.68
N LEU A 164 16.09 -8.71 41.68
CA LEU A 164 16.20 -7.92 40.45
C LEU A 164 17.49 -8.22 39.69
N CYS A 165 18.62 -8.36 40.38
CA CYS A 165 19.89 -8.75 39.76
C CYS A 165 19.76 -10.10 39.03
N VAL A 166 19.23 -11.12 39.72
CA VAL A 166 19.06 -12.47 39.15
C VAL A 166 18.14 -12.45 37.94
N ARG A 167 17.02 -11.72 38.03
CA ARG A 167 16.09 -11.55 36.91
C ARG A 167 16.78 -10.89 35.71
N ASN A 168 17.46 -9.76 35.93
CA ASN A 168 18.17 -9.03 34.88
C ASN A 168 19.27 -9.90 34.24
N ALA A 169 20.00 -10.70 35.02
CA ALA A 169 21.01 -11.62 34.50
C ALA A 169 20.38 -12.68 33.57
N ARG A 170 19.21 -13.21 33.94
CA ARG A 170 18.46 -14.16 33.10
C ARG A 170 17.90 -13.53 31.84
N ASP A 171 17.38 -12.31 31.93
CA ASP A 171 16.86 -11.57 30.77
C ASP A 171 17.98 -11.27 29.78
N LEU A 172 19.16 -10.85 30.28
CA LEU A 172 20.35 -10.69 29.45
C LEU A 172 20.78 -12.00 28.81
N PHE A 173 20.79 -13.12 29.54
CA PHE A 173 21.09 -14.43 28.97
C PHE A 173 20.17 -14.77 27.79
N TRP A 174 18.85 -14.60 27.95
CA TRP A 174 17.90 -14.85 26.87
C TRP A 174 18.09 -13.92 25.68
N LEU A 175 18.43 -12.65 25.92
CA LEU A 175 18.78 -11.72 24.86
C LEU A 175 19.98 -12.25 24.06
N LYS A 176 21.04 -12.74 24.72
CA LYS A 176 22.21 -13.32 24.04
C LYS A 176 21.83 -14.54 23.20
N VAL A 177 21.00 -15.44 23.76
CA VAL A 177 20.51 -16.62 23.05
C VAL A 177 19.69 -16.21 21.82
N PHE A 178 18.74 -15.29 21.96
CA PHE A 178 17.90 -14.81 20.87
C PHE A 178 18.73 -14.17 19.75
N VAL A 179 19.65 -13.26 20.10
CA VAL A 179 20.55 -12.63 19.13
C VAL A 179 21.43 -13.67 18.44
N GLY A 180 21.93 -14.68 19.19
CA GLY A 180 22.70 -15.79 18.63
C GLY A 180 21.90 -16.62 17.63
N LEU A 181 20.65 -16.99 17.95
CA LEU A 181 19.75 -17.71 17.04
C LEU A 181 19.44 -16.90 15.78
N ALA A 182 19.20 -15.60 15.93
CA ALA A 182 18.86 -14.72 14.83
C ALA A 182 20.03 -14.47 13.86
N ARG A 183 21.28 -14.62 14.32
CA ARG A 183 22.47 -14.59 13.46
C ARG A 183 22.66 -15.83 12.59
N GLY A 184 21.94 -16.92 12.90
CA GLY A 184 22.12 -18.19 12.21
C GLY A 184 23.46 -18.88 12.51
N PRO A 185 23.69 -20.06 11.91
CA PRO A 185 24.83 -20.93 12.24
C PRO A 185 26.20 -20.33 11.88
N SER A 186 26.25 -19.37 10.96
CA SER A 186 27.49 -18.67 10.56
C SER A 186 27.95 -17.60 11.56
N GLY A 187 27.14 -17.26 12.56
CA GLY A 187 27.45 -16.24 13.57
C GLY A 187 27.35 -16.73 15.01
N ALA A 188 27.25 -18.04 15.22
CA ALA A 188 27.20 -18.60 16.56
C ALA A 188 28.52 -18.29 17.28
N PRO A 189 28.50 -17.63 18.46
CA PRO A 189 29.68 -17.59 19.31
C PRO A 189 30.07 -19.04 19.60
N ALA A 190 31.38 -19.33 19.58
CA ALA A 190 31.91 -20.66 19.89
C ALA A 190 31.20 -21.21 21.13
N PRO A 191 30.77 -22.50 21.12
CA PRO A 191 29.99 -23.07 22.20
C PRO A 191 30.70 -22.75 23.51
N VAL A 192 30.04 -21.97 24.36
CA VAL A 192 30.51 -21.72 25.72
C VAL A 192 30.47 -23.09 26.37
N THR A 193 31.62 -23.74 26.45
CA THR A 193 31.77 -25.04 27.08
C THR A 193 31.24 -24.89 28.49
N ALA A 194 30.10 -25.51 28.76
CA ALA A 194 29.43 -25.52 30.06
C ALA A 194 30.23 -26.39 31.06
N SER A 195 31.53 -26.12 31.20
CA SER A 195 32.45 -26.96 31.95
C SER A 195 32.61 -26.55 33.42
N GLU A 196 31.93 -25.50 33.89
CA GLU A 196 32.10 -25.02 35.28
C GLU A 196 30.80 -24.44 35.85
N ALA A 197 29.78 -25.29 35.94
CA ALA A 197 28.67 -25.08 36.88
C ALA A 197 28.48 -26.38 37.67
N VAL A 198 29.56 -26.84 38.34
CA VAL A 198 29.43 -27.75 39.47
C VAL A 198 28.84 -26.92 40.62
N ILE A 199 27.52 -26.94 40.70
CA ILE A 199 26.79 -26.54 41.89
C ILE A 199 27.14 -27.60 42.95
N SER A 200 28.14 -27.31 43.79
CA SER A 200 28.31 -27.99 45.07
C SER A 200 27.09 -27.66 45.92
N HIS A 201 26.23 -28.68 46.09
CA HIS A 201 25.29 -28.77 47.19
C HIS A 201 26.01 -29.13 48.48
#